data_AF-A0A7V4E4H5-F1
#
_entry.id   AF-A0A7V4E4H5-F1
#
_cell.length_a   1.000
_cell.length_b   1.000
_cell.length_c   1.000
_cell.angle_alpha   90.00
_cell.angle_beta   90.00
_cell.angle_gamma   90.00
#
_symmetry.space_group_name_H-M   'P 1'
#
loop_
_entity.id
_entity.type
_entity.pdbx_description
1 polymer ?
#
loop_
_entity_poly.entity_id
_entity_poly.type
_entity_poly.pdbx_seq_one_letter_code
_entity_poly.pdbx_strand_id
1 'polypeptide(L)'
;MYSNPVKFLVLKSIRIYQATVSKVQGDVCNFIPSCSHYGYEAIRKYDLFKGILMASDRVQRCHGFALFYSPDYYGVREDSIRGTKAFDPVK
;
A
#
# COMPACT_ATOMS: atom_id res chain seq x y z
N MET A 1 -16.12 -13.13 -4.99
CA MET A 1 -16.64 -13.65 -3.70
C MET A 1 -15.48 -14.34 -3.01
N TYR A 2 -15.05 -13.90 -1.82
CA TYR A 2 -13.84 -14.43 -1.18
C TYR A 2 -14.10 -15.85 -0.68
N SER A 3 -13.43 -16.85 -1.25
CA SER A 3 -13.59 -18.26 -0.89
C SER A 3 -13.04 -18.61 0.49
N ASN A 4 -12.18 -17.76 1.05
CA ASN A 4 -11.49 -17.98 2.33
C ASN A 4 -11.96 -16.95 3.39
N PRO A 5 -12.51 -17.41 4.53
CA PRO A 5 -13.02 -16.52 5.58
C PRO A 5 -11.92 -15.68 6.25
N VAL A 6 -10.69 -16.19 6.35
CA VAL A 6 -9.53 -15.47 6.90
C VAL A 6 -9.13 -14.32 5.98
N LYS A 7 -9.05 -14.58 4.67
CA LYS A 7 -8.76 -13.55 3.66
C LYS A 7 -9.81 -12.43 3.70
N PHE A 8 -11.09 -12.79 3.87
CA PHE A 8 -12.16 -11.80 4.02
C PHE A 8 -11.99 -10.94 5.28
N LEU A 9 -11.72 -11.55 6.43
CA LEU A 9 -11.49 -10.83 7.69
C LEU A 9 -10.33 -9.85 7.58
N VAL A 10 -9.21 -10.27 7.00
CA VAL A 10 -8.02 -9.43 6.80
C VAL A 10 -8.29 -8.28 5.85
N LEU A 11 -8.95 -8.51 4.72
CA LEU A 11 -9.30 -7.43 3.79
C LEU A 11 -10.28 -6.43 4.42
N LYS A 12 -11.23 -6.92 5.22
CA LYS A 12 -12.17 -6.07 5.94
C LYS A 12 -11.48 -5.23 7.02
N SER A 13 -10.53 -5.80 7.77
CA SER A 13 -9.76 -5.04 8.78
C SER A 13 -8.90 -3.95 8.14
N ILE A 14 -8.25 -4.23 7.00
CA ILE A 14 -7.51 -3.20 6.25
C ILE A 14 -8.46 -2.09 5.78
N ARG A 15 -9.66 -2.43 5.33
CA ARG A 15 -10.65 -1.43 4.91
C ARG A 15 -11.14 -0.56 6.06
N ILE A 16 -11.34 -1.14 7.24
CA ILE A 16 -11.68 -0.39 8.47
C ILE A 16 -10.53 0.56 8.82
N TYR A 17 -9.27 0.08 8.81
CA TYR A 17 -8.10 0.91 9.04
C TYR A 17 -8.00 2.09 8.05
N GLN A 18 -8.24 1.85 6.76
CA GLN A 18 -8.30 2.91 5.74
C GLN A 18 -9.41 3.93 6.01
N ALA A 19 -10.55 3.51 6.57
CA ALA A 19 -11.68 4.38 6.86
C ALA A 19 -11.52 5.20 8.14
N THR A 20 -10.73 4.71 9.11
CA THR A 20 -10.55 5.34 10.43
C THR A 20 -9.16 5.96 10.58
N VAL A 21 -8.12 5.13 10.75
CA VAL A 21 -6.76 5.55 11.09
C VAL A 21 -6.14 6.37 9.97
N SER A 22 -6.32 5.95 8.72
CA SER A 22 -5.71 6.65 7.58
C SER A 22 -6.22 8.08 7.42
N LYS A 23 -7.42 8.41 7.91
CA LYS A 23 -7.95 9.78 7.87
C LYS A 23 -7.25 10.70 8.88
N VAL A 24 -6.89 10.15 10.04
CA VAL A 24 -6.22 10.90 11.11
C VAL A 24 -4.73 11.06 10.83
N GLN A 25 -4.11 10.03 10.24
CA GLN A 25 -2.66 10.01 10.00
C GLN A 25 -2.21 10.96 8.87
N GLY A 26 -3.10 11.35 7.95
CA GLY A 26 -2.78 12.26 6.85
C GLY A 26 -1.86 11.65 5.79
N ASP A 27 -1.15 12.49 5.03
CA ASP A 27 -0.25 12.06 3.96
C ASP A 27 1.15 11.72 4.48
N VAL A 28 1.32 10.49 4.96
CA VAL A 28 2.60 9.95 5.43
C VAL A 28 3.28 9.00 4.44
N CYS A 29 2.53 8.52 3.45
CA CYS A 29 3.00 7.45 2.56
C CYS A 29 3.71 8.05 1.35
N ASN A 30 4.92 7.57 1.07
CA ASN A 30 5.74 8.04 -0.05
C ASN A 30 5.40 7.38 -1.39
N PHE A 31 4.46 6.43 -1.40
CA PHE A 31 4.08 5.66 -2.58
C PHE A 31 2.64 5.91 -3.07
N ILE A 32 2.45 5.68 -4.37
CA ILE A 32 1.15 5.55 -5.06
C ILE A 32 1.11 4.18 -5.76
N PRO A 33 0.10 3.33 -5.47
CA PRO A 33 -0.87 3.46 -4.39
C PRO A 33 -0.22 3.45 -3.00
N SER A 34 -0.95 3.91 -1.97
CA SER A 34 -0.44 3.95 -0.58
C SER A 34 -0.13 2.53 -0.05
N CYS A 35 0.71 2.40 0.98
CA CYS A 35 1.09 1.08 1.53
C CYS A 35 -0.11 0.24 1.95
N SER A 36 -1.13 0.84 2.56
CA SER A 36 -2.36 0.15 2.96
C SER A 36 -3.20 -0.27 1.76
N HIS A 37 -3.23 0.53 0.69
CA HIS A 37 -3.93 0.20 -0.55
C HIS A 37 -3.18 -0.89 -1.33
N TYR A 38 -1.85 -0.79 -1.41
CA TYR A 38 -0.98 -1.81 -1.98
C TYR A 38 -1.16 -3.15 -1.26
N GLY A 39 -1.13 -3.16 0.08
CA GLY A 39 -1.33 -4.38 0.86
C GLY A 39 -2.73 -5.01 0.65
N TYR A 40 -3.77 -4.17 0.60
CA TYR A 40 -5.12 -4.63 0.25
C TYR A 40 -5.15 -5.28 -1.13
N GLU A 41 -4.58 -4.62 -2.14
CA GLU A 41 -4.52 -5.11 -3.52
C GLU A 41 -3.67 -6.37 -3.66
N ALA A 42 -2.54 -6.45 -2.97
CA ALA A 42 -1.65 -7.62 -2.98
C ALA A 42 -2.34 -8.84 -2.37
N ILE A 43 -2.99 -8.70 -1.22
CA ILE A 43 -3.77 -9.77 -0.60
C ILE A 43 -5.01 -10.11 -1.43
N ARG A 44 -5.63 -9.14 -2.09
CA ARG A 44 -6.79 -9.38 -2.97
C ARG A 44 -6.40 -10.20 -4.20
N LYS A 45 -5.34 -9.79 -4.89
CA LYS A 45 -4.85 -10.38 -6.16
C LYS A 45 -4.12 -11.71 -5.96
N TYR A 46 -3.32 -11.83 -4.90
CA TYR A 46 -2.57 -13.04 -4.56
C TYR A 46 -3.20 -13.76 -3.36
N ASP A 47 -2.50 -14.74 -2.81
CA ASP A 47 -2.84 -15.41 -1.57
C ASP A 47 -2.42 -14.60 -0.34
N LEU A 48 -2.99 -14.94 0.82
CA LEU A 48 -2.75 -14.21 2.07
C LEU A 48 -1.26 -14.11 2.42
N PHE A 49 -0.52 -15.21 2.32
CA PHE A 49 0.91 -15.24 2.66
C PHE A 49 1.74 -14.36 1.73
N LYS A 50 1.59 -14.53 0.41
CA LYS A 50 2.32 -13.71 -0.58
C LYS A 50 1.93 -12.24 -0.47
N GLY A 51 0.64 -11.96 -0.30
CA GLY A 51 0.14 -10.59 -0.12
C GLY A 51 0.71 -9.90 1.12
N ILE A 52 0.82 -10.62 2.25
CA ILE A 52 1.44 -10.10 3.46
C ILE A 52 2.92 -9.84 3.23
N LEU A 53 3.67 -10.77 2.64
CA LEU A 53 5.10 -10.57 2.35
C LEU A 53 5.34 -9.34 1.47
N MET A 54 4.54 -9.17 0.41
CA MET A 54 4.61 -8.00 -0.46
C MET A 54 4.25 -6.70 0.29
N ALA A 55 3.23 -6.74 1.15
CA ALA A 55 2.84 -5.58 1.95
C ALA A 55 3.92 -5.20 2.98
N SER A 56 4.54 -6.18 3.63
CA SER A 56 5.62 -5.98 4.60
C SER A 56 6.86 -5.37 3.96
N ASP A 57 7.32 -5.92 2.83
CA ASP A 57 8.40 -5.34 2.02
C ASP A 57 8.10 -3.88 1.65
N ARG A 58 6.87 -3.60 1.22
CA ARG A 58 6.46 -2.22 0.90
C ARG A 58 6.57 -1.28 2.10
N VAL A 59 6.11 -1.69 3.28
CA VAL A 59 6.16 -0.86 4.49
C VAL A 59 7.61 -0.58 4.89
N GLN A 60 8.50 -1.57 4.78
CA GLN A 60 9.93 -1.38 5.06
C GLN A 60 10.58 -0.36 4.12
N ARG A 61 10.20 -0.36 2.84
CA ARG A 61 10.66 0.63 1.85
C ARG A 61 9.99 2.00 2.01
N CYS A 62 8.87 2.09 2.71
CA CYS A 62 8.14 3.34 2.95
C CYS A 62 8.70 4.11 4.15
N HIS A 63 9.86 4.72 3.95
CA HIS A 63 10.46 5.68 4.90
C HIS A 63 10.83 6.98 4.19
N GLY A 64 11.29 8.00 4.93
CA GLY A 64 11.54 9.35 4.39
C GLY A 64 12.50 9.40 3.19
N PHE A 65 13.42 8.43 3.05
CA PHE A 65 14.35 8.37 1.93
C PHE A 65 13.80 7.62 0.70
N ALA A 66 12.58 7.10 0.74
CA ALA A 66 11.98 6.38 -0.39
C ALA A 66 11.92 7.25 -1.66
N LEU A 67 11.73 8.57 -1.51
CA LEU A 67 11.73 9.52 -2.63
C LEU A 67 13.12 9.75 -3.23
N PHE A 68 14.19 9.58 -2.43
CA PHE A 68 15.56 9.83 -2.88
C PHE A 68 16.00 8.82 -3.94
N TYR A 69 15.67 7.54 -3.75
CA TYR A 69 15.96 6.46 -4.71
C TYR A 69 14.82 6.26 -5.74
N SER A 70 13.78 7.10 -5.70
CA SER A 70 12.61 6.93 -6.58
C SER A 70 12.94 7.04 -8.06
N PRO A 71 13.77 7.96 -8.57
CA PRO A 71 14.01 8.09 -10.01
C PRO A 71 14.69 6.85 -10.63
N ASP A 72 15.54 6.18 -9.86
CA ASP A 72 16.37 5.07 -10.35
C ASP A 72 15.65 3.71 -10.28
N TYR A 73 14.73 3.54 -9.33
CA TYR A 73 14.08 2.26 -9.04
C TYR A 73 12.55 2.25 -9.21
N TYR A 74 11.90 3.41 -9.10
CA TYR A 74 10.45 3.53 -9.15
C TYR A 74 9.99 4.48 -10.26
N GLY A 75 8.77 4.31 -10.74
CA GLY A 75 8.13 5.40 -11.48
C GLY A 75 7.91 6.58 -10.53
N VAL A 76 7.68 7.77 -11.06
CA VAL A 76 7.19 8.91 -10.27
C VAL A 76 5.82 9.30 -10.82
N ARG A 77 4.86 9.56 -9.92
CA ARG A 77 3.52 10.02 -10.30
C ARG A 77 3.12 11.19 -9.42
N GLU A 78 2.47 12.17 -10.03
CA GLU A 78 1.88 13.32 -9.35
C GLU A 78 0.46 13.00 -8.88
N ASP A 79 0.20 13.21 -7.59
CA ASP A 79 -1.11 13.11 -6.95
C ASP A 79 -1.61 14.53 -6.65
N SER A 80 -2.85 14.82 -7.05
CA SER A 80 -3.41 16.18 -6.93
C SER A 80 -3.49 16.70 -5.49
N ILE A 81 -3.47 15.80 -4.50
CA ILE A 81 -3.60 16.15 -3.07
C ILE A 81 -2.25 16.00 -2.36
N ARG A 82 -1.49 14.95 -2.72
CA ARG A 82 -0.28 14.52 -1.99
C ARG A 82 1.03 14.87 -2.70
N GLY A 83 0.96 15.50 -3.87
CA GLY A 83 2.11 15.90 -4.66
C GLY A 83 2.84 14.71 -5.30
N THR A 84 4.14 14.89 -5.52
CA THR A 84 4.99 13.92 -6.22
C THR A 84 5.34 12.73 -5.32
N LYS A 85 5.07 11.50 -5.78
CA LYS A 85 5.29 10.26 -5.02
C LYS A 85 5.84 9.15 -5.91
N ALA A 86 6.50 8.17 -5.30
CA ALA A 86 6.98 6.98 -5.97
C ALA A 86 5.81 6.10 -6.44
N PHE A 87 5.82 5.67 -7.69
CA PHE A 87 4.80 4.82 -8.31
C PHE A 87 5.27 3.37 -8.35
N ASP A 88 4.59 2.52 -7.58
CA ASP A 88 4.88 1.09 -7.50
C ASP A 88 3.54 0.33 -7.30
N PRO A 89 2.84 -0.03 -8.40
CA PRO A 89 1.58 -0.75 -8.34
C PRO A 89 1.80 -2.26 -8.12
N VAL A 90 0.76 -2.95 -7.65
CA VAL A 90 0.79 -4.42 -7.57
C VAL A 90 0.82 -4.98 -8.99
N LYS A 91 1.95 -5.58 -9.38
CA LYS A 91 2.11 -6.27 -10.67
C LYS A 91 1.17 -7.45 -10.80
#